data_AF-A0A059F5K4-F1
#
_entry.id   AF-A0A059F5K4-F1
#
_cell.length_a   1.000
_cell.length_b   1.000
_cell.length_c   1.000
_cell.angle_alpha   90.00
_cell.angle_beta   90.00
_cell.angle_gamma   90.00
#
_symmetry.space_group_name_H-M   'P 1'
#
loop_
_entity.id
_entity.type
_entity.pdbx_description
1 polymer ?
#
loop_
_entity_poly.entity_id
_entity_poly.type
_entity_poly.pdbx_seq_one_letter_code
_entity_poly.pdbx_strand_id
1 'polypeptide(L)' 'MKETQANKIGGIGHVVEVDESKFGKKKYNIRRLYLSPWIETGVDIHTGEMFFVEVINRN' A
#
# COMPACT_ATOMS: atom_id res chain seq x y z
N MET A 1 -9.42 -15.81 13.20
CA MET A 1 -8.80 -14.90 12.20
C MET A 1 -8.68 -15.69 10.92
N LYS A 2 -9.27 -15.24 9.80
CA LYS A 2 -9.02 -15.92 8.52
C LYS A 2 -7.56 -15.67 8.16
N GLU A 3 -6.79 -16.73 7.93
CA GLU A 3 -5.53 -16.60 7.21
C GLU A 3 -5.88 -16.08 5.82
N THR A 4 -5.66 -14.78 5.61
CA THR A 4 -5.69 -14.21 4.27
C THR A 4 -4.43 -14.73 3.59
N GLN A 5 -4.53 -15.79 2.79
CA GLN A 5 -3.45 -16.14 1.88
C GLN A 5 -3.15 -14.89 1.05
N ALA A 6 -1.96 -14.34 1.20
CA ALA A 6 -1.48 -13.27 0.34
C ALA A 6 -1.30 -13.89 -1.05
N ASN A 7 -2.32 -13.77 -1.90
CA ASN A 7 -2.19 -14.12 -3.30
C ASN A 7 -1.04 -13.30 -3.89
N LYS A 8 -0.15 -13.96 -4.60
CA LYS A 8 0.93 -13.28 -5.30
C LYS A 8 0.30 -12.48 -6.44
N ILE A 9 0.58 -11.18 -6.46
CA ILE A 9 0.17 -10.28 -7.52
C ILE A 9 1.23 -10.25 -8.63
N GLY A 10 0.80 -10.11 -9.88
CA GLY A 10 1.67 -10.12 -11.05
C GLY A 10 1.88 -11.50 -11.68
N GLY A 11 2.84 -11.60 -12.59
CA GLY A 11 3.07 -12.80 -13.42
C GLY A 11 3.35 -12.44 -14.88
N ILE A 12 3.51 -13.45 -15.74
CA ILE A 12 3.75 -13.19 -17.17
C ILE A 12 2.50 -12.56 -17.80
N GLY A 13 2.68 -11.45 -18.52
CA GLY A 13 1.57 -10.71 -19.13
C GLY A 13 0.78 -9.82 -18.16
N HIS A 14 1.17 -9.75 -16.90
CA HIS A 14 0.60 -8.81 -15.93
C HIS A 14 1.48 -7.58 -15.80
N VAL A 15 0.84 -6.41 -15.70
CA VAL A 15 1.51 -5.13 -15.47
C VAL A 15 1.00 -4.60 -14.14
N VAL A 16 1.92 -4.45 -13.18
CA VAL A 16 1.61 -3.94 -11.84
C VAL A 16 2.14 -2.51 -11.76
N GLU A 17 1.25 -1.56 -11.49
CA GLU A 17 1.62 -0.21 -11.12
C GLU A 17 2.01 -0.19 -9.65
N VAL A 18 3.18 0.38 -9.34
CA VAL A 18 3.73 0.45 -7.99
C VAL A 18 3.89 1.91 -7.61
N ASP A 19 3.43 2.28 -6.42
CA ASP A 19 3.52 3.64 -5.89
C ASP A 19 4.02 3.64 -4.44
N GLU A 20 4.70 4.72 -4.06
CA GLU A 20 5.09 4.99 -2.69
C GLU A 20 4.33 6.20 -2.15
N SER A 21 3.43 5.96 -1.21
CA SER A 21 2.59 7.01 -0.65
C SER A 21 2.69 7.07 0.87
N LYS A 22 2.78 8.29 1.40
CA LYS A 22 2.75 8.53 2.85
C LYS A 22 1.32 8.61 3.33
N PHE A 23 0.86 7.58 4.04
CA PHE A 23 -0.51 7.49 4.53
C PHE A 23 -0.64 8.12 5.91
N GLY A 24 -1.28 9.30 5.97
CA GLY A 24 -1.46 10.03 7.22
C GLY A 24 -2.92 10.36 7.51
N LYS A 25 -3.35 10.14 8.75
CA LYS A 25 -4.63 10.64 9.25
C LYS A 25 -4.41 11.96 9.99
N LYS A 26 -5.12 13.01 9.57
CA LYS A 26 -5.20 14.26 10.33
C LYS A 26 -6.12 14.06 11.54
N LYS A 27 -5.70 14.52 12.72
CA LYS A 27 -6.58 14.54 13.89
C LYS A 27 -7.71 15.54 13.62
N TYR A 28 -8.96 15.08 13.63
CA TYR A 28 -10.17 15.87 13.33
C TYR A 28 -10.19 16.58 11.95
N ASN A 29 -9.38 16.13 10.99
CA ASN A 29 -9.16 16.82 9.71
C ASN A 29 -8.70 18.30 9.85
N ILE A 30 -8.34 18.72 11.07
CA ILE A 30 -8.03 20.09 11.45
C ILE A 30 -6.73 20.02 12.26
N ARG A 31 -5.62 20.35 11.60
CA ARG A 31 -4.24 20.42 12.13
C ARG A 31 -3.46 19.10 12.23
N ARG A 32 -2.18 19.29 12.62
CA ARG A 32 -1.01 18.40 12.80
C ARG A 32 -1.14 17.03 12.13
N LEU A 33 -0.35 16.82 11.08
CA LEU A 33 -0.05 15.50 10.55
C LEU A 33 0.60 14.66 11.65
N TYR A 34 -0.02 13.54 12.02
CA TYR A 34 0.57 12.58 12.94
C TYR A 34 1.72 11.84 12.23
N LEU A 35 2.61 11.18 12.98
CA LEU A 35 3.61 10.30 12.39
C LEU A 35 2.87 9.27 11.53
N SER A 36 3.17 9.29 10.23
CA SER A 36 2.40 8.59 9.21
C SER A 36 3.33 7.59 8.56
N PRO A 37 2.96 6.30 8.52
CA PRO A 37 3.78 5.29 7.87
C PRO A 37 3.95 5.62 6.38
N TRP A 38 5.12 5.28 5.87
CA TRP A 38 5.31 5.14 4.43
C TRP A 38 4.73 3.80 4.02
N ILE A 39 3.95 3.80 2.95
CA ILE A 39 3.35 2.58 2.43
C ILE A 39 3.80 2.44 0.98
N GLU A 40 4.37 1.29 0.66
CA GLU A 40 4.52 0.82 -0.70
C GLU A 40 3.24 0.11 -1.10
N THR A 41 2.66 0.55 -2.21
CA THR A 41 1.43 -0.01 -2.76
C THR A 41 1.69 -0.52 -4.15
N GLY A 42 0.86 -1.46 -4.58
CA GLY A 42 0.80 -1.82 -5.98
C GLY A 42 -0.54 -2.35 -6.37
N VAL A 43 -0.91 -2.12 -7.64
CA VAL A 43 -2.16 -2.54 -8.23
C VAL A 43 -1.89 -3.13 -9.61
N ASP A 44 -2.47 -4.29 -9.88
CA ASP A 44 -2.46 -4.87 -11.21
C ASP A 44 -3.51 -4.17 -12.08
N ILE A 45 -3.07 -3.59 -13.20
CA ILE A 45 -3.94 -2.78 -14.05
C ILE A 45 -5.07 -3.59 -14.70
N HIS A 46 -4.91 -4.91 -14.82
CA HIS A 46 -5.86 -5.78 -15.50
C HIS A 46 -6.87 -6.40 -14.53
N THR A 47 -6.43 -6.80 -13.34
CA THR A 47 -7.28 -7.50 -12.36
C THR A 47 -7.83 -6.56 -11.28
N GLY A 48 -7.17 -5.42 -11.03
CA GLY A 48 -7.46 -4.54 -9.91
C GLY A 48 -7.08 -5.13 -8.55
N GLU A 49 -6.40 -6.27 -8.52
CA GLU A 49 -5.81 -6.79 -7.28
C GLU A 49 -4.75 -5.81 -6.77
N MET A 50 -4.66 -5.64 -5.44
CA MET A 50 -3.78 -4.65 -4.84
C MET A 50 -3.17 -5.12 -3.52
N PHE A 51 -2.00 -4.56 -3.21
CA PHE A 51 -1.32 -4.76 -1.93
C PHE A 51 -0.91 -3.43 -1.30
N PHE A 52 -0.78 -3.45 0.03
CA PHE A 52 -0.30 -2.35 0.84
C PHE A 52 0.70 -2.90 1.85
N VAL A 53 1.94 -2.43 1.79
CA VAL A 53 3.02 -2.86 2.67
C VAL A 53 3.60 -1.65 3.38
N GLU A 54 3.63 -1.70 4.72
CA GLU A 54 4.24 -0.64 5.53
C GLU A 54 5.78 -0.72 5.44
N VAL A 55 6.39 0.42 5.12
CA VAL A 55 7.85 0.59 5.13
C VAL A 55 8.29 1.01 6.52
N ILE A 56 8.74 0.03 7.31
CA ILE A 56 9.14 0.21 8.71
C ILE A 56 10.47 0.96 8.85
N ASN A 57 11.38 0.79 7.89
CA ASN A 57 12.69 1.45 7.89
C ASN A 57 12.98 2.06 6.52
N ARG A 58 13.07 3.40 6.49
CA ARG A 58 13.47 4.18 5.33
C ARG A 58 14.75 4.92 5.73
N ASN A 59 15.89 4.50 5.18
CA ASN A 59 17.20 5.11 5.41
C ASN A 59 17.26 6.55 4.88
#